data_AF-A0A8J5UL58-F1
#
_entry.id   AF-A0A8J5UL58-F1
#
_cell.length_a   1.000
_cell.length_b   1.000
_cell.length_c   1.000
_cell.angle_alpha   90.00
_cell.angle_beta   90.00
_cell.angle_gamma   90.00
#
_symmetry.space_group_name_H-M   'P 1'
#
loop_
_entity.id
_entity.type
_entity.pdbx_description
1 polymer ?
#
loop_
_entity_poly.entity_id
_entity_poly.type
_entity_poly.pdbx_seq_one_letter_code
_entity_poly.pdbx_strand_id
1 'polypeptide(L)'
;MVRVCASSIVSLEVVKNPIVPTAIGEAFKSTALSLDFTLTCVPTIIVQTGAVEPLSPSKKSSGVVLDAIRDLSKATALSIYIEARDAPPKLQDISDAASQGHFKSCSTRYHIASMYGGIGGKLIDFSTETAPPPSYEETASSPPPPPPPIERPSKKRPRQDTDPERDDMTLLRAQVRAIKEVQSRVEALETENEKLKQQNKELVEGMDKLQERYDALEHRFAVLDSKNEEFADTCDCSFSELREDMDSLEGVVNFVQEGQVGEESLKLIKDVVVQEIMTRLANG
;
A
#
# COMPACT_ATOMS: atom_id res chain seq x y z
N MET A 1 6.83 7.68 -4.10
CA MET A 1 6.58 6.30 -4.61
C MET A 1 5.66 6.38 -5.82
N VAL A 2 5.89 5.57 -6.86
CA VAL A 2 5.01 5.48 -8.04
C VAL A 2 4.02 4.34 -7.82
N ARG A 3 2.75 4.54 -8.17
CA ARG A 3 1.69 3.54 -8.05
C ARG A 3 1.04 3.32 -9.41
N VAL A 4 1.00 2.07 -9.83
CA VAL A 4 0.20 1.59 -10.97
C VAL A 4 -0.99 0.81 -10.42
N CYS A 5 -2.19 1.11 -10.90
CA CYS A 5 -3.38 0.36 -10.51
C CYS A 5 -3.42 -0.97 -11.28
N ALA A 6 -3.66 -2.08 -10.58
CA ALA A 6 -3.69 -3.40 -11.23
C ALA A 6 -4.76 -3.45 -12.34
N SER A 7 -5.90 -2.81 -12.13
CA SER A 7 -7.00 -2.69 -13.09
C SER A 7 -6.70 -1.77 -14.28
N SER A 8 -5.61 -0.98 -14.24
CA SER A 8 -5.20 -0.16 -15.37
C SER A 8 -4.19 -0.86 -16.28
N ILE A 9 -3.73 -2.06 -15.94
CA ILE A 9 -2.82 -2.83 -16.79
C ILE A 9 -3.62 -3.46 -17.93
N VAL A 10 -3.31 -3.07 -19.16
CA VAL A 10 -3.86 -3.65 -20.39
C VAL A 10 -3.12 -4.91 -20.77
N SER A 11 -1.79 -4.84 -20.74
CA SER A 11 -0.92 -5.98 -21.02
C SER A 11 0.34 -5.89 -20.16
N LEU A 12 0.88 -7.06 -19.87
CA LEU A 12 2.17 -7.25 -19.23
C LEU A 12 2.89 -8.35 -19.98
N GLU A 13 4.01 -8.04 -20.62
CA GLU A 13 4.81 -9.00 -21.40
C GLU A 13 6.16 -9.25 -20.71
N VAL A 14 6.56 -10.53 -20.66
CA VAL A 14 7.87 -10.92 -20.13
C VAL A 14 8.83 -11.11 -21.31
N VAL A 15 9.76 -10.19 -21.48
CA VAL A 15 10.76 -10.24 -22.54
C VAL A 15 12.07 -10.82 -22.01
N LYS A 16 12.49 -11.96 -22.58
CA LYS A 16 13.77 -12.59 -22.27
C LYS A 16 14.87 -11.97 -23.13
N ASN A 17 16.01 -11.65 -22.53
CA ASN A 17 17.15 -11.01 -23.19
C ASN A 17 16.78 -9.68 -23.90
N PRO A 18 16.19 -8.70 -23.19
CA PRO A 18 15.83 -7.43 -23.78
C PRO A 18 17.09 -6.63 -24.15
N ILE A 19 16.91 -5.59 -24.97
CA ILE A 19 17.93 -4.56 -25.15
C ILE A 19 17.95 -3.71 -23.87
N VAL A 20 19.06 -3.77 -23.14
CA VAL A 20 19.20 -3.12 -21.82
C VAL A 20 19.98 -1.81 -21.98
N PRO A 21 19.50 -0.69 -21.42
CA PRO A 21 20.28 0.54 -21.31
C PRO A 21 21.61 0.32 -20.58
N THR A 22 22.68 0.97 -21.03
CA THR A 22 24.06 0.76 -20.51
C THR A 22 24.14 0.82 -18.99
N ALA A 23 23.50 1.80 -18.35
CA ALA A 23 23.51 1.95 -16.90
C ALA A 23 22.88 0.76 -16.14
N ILE A 24 21.88 0.10 -16.73
CA ILE A 24 21.24 -1.08 -16.14
C ILE A 24 22.10 -2.32 -16.40
N GLY A 25 22.69 -2.42 -17.60
CA GLY A 25 23.60 -3.50 -17.96
C GLY A 25 24.85 -3.54 -17.07
N GLU A 26 25.38 -2.38 -16.68
CA GLU A 26 26.50 -2.28 -15.73
C GLU A 26 26.11 -2.67 -14.30
N ALA A 27 24.84 -2.48 -13.91
CA ALA A 27 24.36 -2.80 -12.57
C ALA A 27 24.05 -4.29 -12.37
N PHE A 28 23.64 -4.99 -13.44
CA PHE A 28 23.30 -6.41 -13.38
C PHE A 28 24.55 -7.29 -13.54
N LYS A 29 24.64 -8.37 -12.76
CA LYS A 29 25.75 -9.33 -12.83
C LYS A 29 25.42 -10.54 -13.71
N SER A 30 24.22 -10.56 -14.29
CA SER A 30 23.69 -11.63 -15.13
C SER A 30 22.65 -11.08 -16.10
N THR A 31 22.11 -11.95 -16.94
CA THR A 31 21.12 -11.62 -17.97
C THR A 31 19.92 -10.86 -17.40
N ALA A 32 19.44 -9.85 -18.10
CA ALA A 32 18.22 -9.12 -17.74
C ALA A 32 16.96 -9.81 -18.31
N LEU A 33 15.85 -9.60 -17.60
CA LEU A 33 14.49 -9.76 -18.11
C LEU A 33 13.81 -8.38 -18.10
N SER A 34 12.94 -8.13 -19.07
CA SER A 34 12.07 -6.95 -19.05
C SER A 34 10.63 -7.35 -18.77
N LEU A 35 9.97 -6.59 -17.92
CA LEU A 35 8.53 -6.59 -17.75
C LEU A 35 7.98 -5.36 -18.45
N ASP A 36 7.36 -5.56 -19.60
CA ASP A 36 6.83 -4.47 -20.43
C ASP A 36 5.34 -4.30 -20.13
N PHE A 37 4.99 -3.14 -19.59
CA PHE A 37 3.63 -2.79 -19.20
C PHE A 37 3.00 -1.84 -20.21
N THR A 38 1.76 -2.12 -20.57
CA THR A 38 0.87 -1.15 -21.23
C THR A 38 -0.29 -0.83 -20.30
N LEU A 39 -0.59 0.46 -20.11
CA LEU A 39 -1.55 0.97 -19.14
C LEU A 39 -2.67 1.77 -19.82
N THR A 40 -3.90 1.61 -19.36
CA THR A 40 -5.04 2.47 -19.77
C THR A 40 -5.00 3.84 -19.09
N CYS A 41 -4.48 3.90 -17.86
CA CYS A 41 -4.40 5.09 -17.05
C CYS A 41 -2.96 5.34 -16.62
N VAL A 42 -2.60 6.60 -16.48
CA VAL A 42 -1.25 6.99 -16.06
C VAL A 42 -0.96 6.61 -14.60
N PRO A 43 0.31 6.35 -14.23
CA PRO A 43 0.69 6.07 -12.86
C PRO A 43 0.41 7.25 -11.92
N THR A 44 -0.05 6.96 -10.71
CA THR A 44 -0.26 7.96 -9.66
C THR A 44 0.98 8.05 -8.77
N ILE A 45 1.31 9.24 -8.28
CA ILE A 45 2.45 9.41 -7.38
C ILE A 45 1.98 9.55 -5.94
N ILE A 46 2.63 8.84 -5.03
CA ILE A 46 2.40 8.92 -3.59
C ILE A 46 3.57 9.66 -2.96
N VAL A 47 3.26 10.76 -2.27
CA VAL A 47 4.22 11.55 -1.47
C VAL A 47 3.85 11.48 -0.01
N GLN A 48 4.75 11.90 0.87
CA GLN A 48 4.47 12.01 2.30
C GLN A 48 3.31 13.02 2.54
N THR A 49 2.43 12.74 3.50
CA THR A 49 1.26 13.59 3.80
C THR A 49 1.62 15.07 4.00
N GLY A 50 2.74 15.35 4.68
CA GLY A 50 3.22 16.71 4.96
C GLY A 50 3.96 17.41 3.81
N ALA A 51 4.06 16.80 2.62
CA ALA A 51 4.73 17.42 1.49
C ALA A 51 3.96 18.65 0.99
N VAL A 52 4.68 19.77 0.82
CA VAL A 52 4.12 21.01 0.28
C VAL A 52 3.99 20.88 -1.23
N GLU A 53 2.80 21.21 -1.75
CA GLU A 53 2.51 21.23 -3.19
C GLU A 53 2.56 22.66 -3.73
N PRO A 54 3.06 22.89 -4.95
CA PRO A 54 3.68 21.92 -5.85
C PRO A 54 5.06 21.45 -5.36
N LEU A 55 5.45 20.22 -5.73
CA LEU A 55 6.76 19.70 -5.32
C LEU A 55 7.88 20.49 -6.00
N SER A 56 8.59 21.30 -5.23
CA SER A 56 9.76 22.04 -5.71
C SER A 56 11.06 21.31 -5.36
N PRO A 57 11.99 21.14 -6.30
CA PRO A 57 13.31 20.57 -6.00
C PRO A 57 14.11 21.49 -5.08
N SER A 58 14.69 20.94 -4.01
CA SER A 58 15.60 21.69 -3.13
C SER A 58 17.02 21.80 -3.67
N LYS A 59 17.41 20.88 -4.58
CA LYS A 59 18.74 20.79 -5.19
C LYS A 59 18.60 20.44 -6.68
N LYS A 60 19.60 20.80 -7.49
CA LYS A 60 19.62 20.53 -8.95
C LYS A 60 19.45 19.03 -9.27
N SER A 61 20.12 18.14 -8.53
CA SER A 61 19.98 16.68 -8.72
C SER A 61 18.56 16.19 -8.41
N SER A 62 17.91 16.77 -7.40
CA SER A 62 16.50 16.49 -7.08
C SER A 62 15.56 17.00 -8.18
N GLY A 63 15.94 18.07 -8.90
CA GLY A 63 15.19 18.56 -10.06
C GLY A 63 15.12 17.52 -11.17
N VAL A 64 16.27 16.95 -11.56
CA VAL A 64 16.33 15.89 -12.59
C VAL A 64 15.47 14.68 -12.21
N VAL A 65 15.48 14.29 -10.93
CA VAL A 65 14.64 13.18 -10.44
C VAL A 65 13.15 13.55 -10.47
N LEU A 66 12.78 14.76 -10.07
CA LEU A 66 11.38 15.21 -10.13
C LEU A 66 10.87 15.31 -11.56
N ASP A 67 11.70 15.77 -12.50
CA ASP A 67 11.35 15.80 -13.92
C ASP A 67 11.15 14.38 -14.47
N ALA A 68 12.05 13.43 -14.15
CA ALA A 68 11.88 12.04 -14.53
C ALA A 68 10.61 11.39 -13.91
N ILE A 69 10.27 11.74 -12.66
CA ILE A 69 9.02 11.29 -12.03
C ILE A 69 7.80 11.90 -12.73
N ARG A 70 7.87 13.17 -13.16
CA ARG A 70 6.82 13.85 -13.92
C ARG A 70 6.65 13.24 -15.31
N ASP A 71 7.74 12.81 -15.95
CA ASP A 71 7.66 12.11 -17.23
C ASP A 71 7.04 10.72 -17.05
N LEU A 72 7.45 9.99 -16.00
CA LEU A 72 6.88 8.67 -15.68
C LEU A 72 5.39 8.74 -15.31
N SER A 73 4.93 9.79 -14.63
CA SER A 73 3.52 9.98 -14.30
C SER A 73 2.64 10.32 -15.51
N LYS A 74 3.23 10.50 -16.70
CA LYS A 74 2.52 10.65 -17.97
C LYS A 74 2.62 9.41 -18.86
N ALA A 75 3.49 8.47 -18.50
CA ALA A 75 3.76 7.29 -19.31
C ALA A 75 2.62 6.27 -19.20
N THR A 76 2.10 5.83 -20.35
CA THR A 76 1.17 4.70 -20.44
C THR A 76 1.86 3.40 -20.86
N ALA A 77 3.16 3.47 -21.19
CA ALA A 77 3.99 2.32 -21.44
C ALA A 77 5.28 2.44 -20.63
N LEU A 78 5.67 1.39 -19.92
CA LEU A 78 6.89 1.38 -19.13
C LEU A 78 7.48 -0.02 -19.04
N SER A 79 8.81 -0.10 -18.98
CA SER A 79 9.56 -1.35 -18.87
C SER A 79 10.27 -1.41 -17.53
N ILE A 80 10.09 -2.50 -16.80
CA ILE A 80 10.81 -2.79 -15.55
C ILE A 80 11.82 -3.89 -15.81
N TYR A 81 13.10 -3.57 -15.65
CA TYR A 81 14.18 -4.54 -15.82
C TYR A 81 14.46 -5.26 -14.50
N ILE A 82 14.56 -6.58 -14.56
CA ILE A 82 14.87 -7.45 -13.42
C ILE A 82 16.04 -8.35 -13.80
N GLU A 83 16.93 -8.63 -12.86
CA GLU A 83 18.00 -9.58 -13.08
C GLU A 83 17.46 -11.03 -13.08
N ALA A 84 17.80 -11.83 -14.10
CA ALA A 84 17.15 -13.12 -14.36
C ALA A 84 17.29 -14.12 -13.20
N ARG A 85 18.36 -14.03 -12.40
CA ARG A 85 18.56 -14.89 -11.22
C ARG A 85 17.59 -14.59 -10.07
N ASP A 86 17.11 -13.35 -9.99
CA ASP A 86 16.21 -12.87 -8.92
C ASP A 86 14.74 -12.89 -9.39
N ALA A 87 14.51 -13.35 -10.62
CA ALA A 87 13.21 -13.40 -11.25
C ALA A 87 12.35 -14.52 -10.63
N PRO A 88 11.10 -14.22 -10.21
CA PRO A 88 10.20 -15.25 -9.73
C PRO A 88 9.92 -16.33 -10.80
N PRO A 89 9.85 -17.62 -10.44
CA PRO A 89 9.62 -18.69 -11.42
C PRO A 89 8.24 -18.60 -12.10
N LYS A 90 7.29 -17.88 -11.50
CA LYS A 90 5.90 -17.73 -11.96
C LYS A 90 5.63 -16.40 -12.70
N LEU A 91 6.66 -15.74 -13.23
CA LEU A 91 6.48 -14.48 -13.96
C LEU A 91 5.58 -14.63 -15.19
N GLN A 92 5.64 -15.76 -15.89
CA GLN A 92 4.77 -16.03 -17.03
C GLN A 92 3.31 -16.10 -16.59
N ASP A 93 3.00 -16.81 -15.49
CA ASP A 93 1.65 -16.88 -14.92
C ASP A 93 1.10 -15.48 -14.58
N ILE A 94 1.95 -14.58 -14.08
CA ILE A 94 1.59 -13.19 -13.77
C ILE A 94 1.28 -12.42 -15.06
N SER A 95 2.09 -12.58 -16.11
CA SER A 95 1.88 -11.98 -17.43
C SER A 95 0.58 -12.46 -18.08
N ASP A 96 0.31 -13.77 -18.01
CA ASP A 96 -0.91 -14.37 -18.54
C ASP A 96 -2.14 -13.89 -17.76
N ALA A 97 -2.06 -13.83 -16.42
CA ALA A 97 -3.13 -13.31 -15.57
C ALA A 97 -3.42 -11.82 -15.82
N ALA A 98 -2.39 -11.02 -16.09
CA ALA A 98 -2.54 -9.63 -16.48
C ALA A 98 -3.28 -9.49 -17.81
N SER A 99 -2.85 -10.26 -18.82
CA SER A 99 -3.41 -10.25 -20.17
C SER A 99 -4.85 -10.77 -20.20
N GLN A 100 -5.22 -11.64 -19.27
CA GLN A 100 -6.59 -12.13 -19.07
C GLN A 100 -7.44 -11.20 -18.19
N GLY A 101 -6.90 -10.08 -17.71
CA GLY A 101 -7.63 -9.10 -16.90
C GLY A 101 -8.01 -9.62 -15.50
N HIS A 102 -7.26 -10.60 -14.97
CA HIS A 102 -7.57 -11.24 -13.69
C HIS A 102 -7.13 -10.42 -12.47
N PHE A 103 -6.40 -9.32 -12.66
CA PHE A 103 -5.97 -8.46 -11.57
C PHE A 103 -7.12 -7.61 -11.02
N LYS A 104 -7.41 -7.81 -9.73
CA LYS A 104 -8.38 -6.99 -8.99
C LYS A 104 -7.65 -5.92 -8.19
N SER A 105 -8.16 -4.70 -8.20
CA SER A 105 -7.66 -3.64 -7.33
C SER A 105 -8.05 -3.93 -5.88
N CYS A 106 -7.07 -4.15 -5.01
CA CYS A 106 -7.30 -4.20 -3.56
C CYS A 106 -7.35 -2.77 -2.97
N SER A 107 -8.10 -2.60 -1.87
CA SER A 107 -8.14 -1.33 -1.13
C SER A 107 -6.75 -1.01 -0.56
N THR A 108 -6.10 0.03 -1.09
CA THR A 108 -4.76 0.44 -0.66
C THR A 108 -4.76 1.51 0.43
N ARG A 109 -5.92 1.89 0.99
CA ARG A 109 -6.03 3.01 1.93
C ARG A 109 -5.15 2.81 3.18
N TYR A 110 -5.19 1.62 3.79
CA TYR A 110 -4.36 1.30 4.94
C TYR A 110 -2.87 1.23 4.60
N HIS A 111 -2.53 0.68 3.43
CA HIS A 111 -1.15 0.63 2.97
C HIS A 111 -0.56 2.04 2.79
N ILE A 112 -1.31 2.95 2.13
CA ILE A 112 -0.88 4.33 1.93
C ILE A 112 -0.73 5.07 3.28
N ALA A 113 -1.65 4.87 4.22
CA ALA A 113 -1.58 5.48 5.55
C ALA A 113 -0.39 4.99 6.40
N SER A 114 0.08 3.76 6.17
CA SER A 114 1.24 3.18 6.89
C SER A 114 2.60 3.59 6.29
N MET A 115 2.63 4.15 5.08
CA MET A 115 3.88 4.55 4.41
C MET A 115 4.64 5.66 5.17
N TYR A 116 5.92 5.85 4.81
CA TYR A 116 6.80 6.89 5.38
C TYR A 116 6.96 6.78 6.90
N GLY A 117 7.15 5.56 7.41
CA GLY A 117 7.31 5.30 8.84
C GLY A 117 6.04 5.58 9.66
N GLY A 118 4.86 5.39 9.08
CA GLY A 118 3.57 5.64 9.73
C GLY A 118 3.05 7.07 9.65
N ILE A 119 3.77 7.98 8.98
CA ILE A 119 3.32 9.37 8.74
C ILE A 119 2.21 9.42 7.66
N GLY A 120 2.15 8.38 6.83
CA GLY A 120 1.20 8.24 5.75
C GLY A 120 1.62 8.96 4.48
N GLY A 121 1.05 8.48 3.38
CA GLY A 121 1.16 9.08 2.07
C GLY A 121 -0.14 9.78 1.63
N LYS A 122 0.00 10.72 0.72
CA LYS A 122 -1.10 11.27 -0.08
C LYS A 122 -0.81 11.08 -1.56
N LEU A 123 -1.87 10.93 -2.35
CA LEU A 123 -1.79 10.86 -3.81
C LEU A 123 -1.69 12.27 -4.37
N ILE A 124 -0.78 12.49 -5.30
CA ILE A 124 -0.66 13.73 -6.06
C ILE A 124 -0.77 13.44 -7.55
N ASP A 125 -1.36 14.38 -8.28
CA ASP A 125 -1.44 14.36 -9.73
C ASP A 125 -0.51 15.44 -10.29
N PHE A 126 0.40 15.04 -11.18
CA PHE A 126 1.32 15.96 -11.86
C PHE A 126 0.74 16.50 -13.18
N SER A 127 -0.46 16.06 -13.57
CA SER A 127 -1.08 16.42 -14.85
C SER A 127 -1.56 17.88 -14.92
N THR A 128 -1.66 18.58 -13.80
CA THR A 128 -2.21 19.95 -13.70
C THR A 128 -1.16 21.06 -13.73
N GLU A 129 0.14 20.76 -13.75
CA GLU A 129 1.21 21.77 -13.88
C GLU A 129 1.45 22.17 -15.33
N THR A 130 0.48 22.82 -15.95
CA THR A 130 0.75 23.78 -17.03
C THR A 130 -0.23 24.92 -16.84
N ALA A 131 0.12 25.85 -15.94
CA ALA A 131 -0.47 27.17 -16.00
C ALA A 131 -0.15 27.73 -17.40
N PRO A 132 -1.15 28.17 -18.18
CA PRO A 132 -0.87 28.84 -19.44
C PRO A 132 0.04 30.04 -19.17
N PRO A 133 1.02 30.34 -20.04
CA PRO A 133 1.84 31.54 -19.86
C PRO A 133 0.91 32.76 -19.77
N PRO A 134 1.24 33.76 -18.93
CA PRO A 134 0.40 34.94 -18.78
C PRO A 134 0.14 35.56 -20.16
N SER A 135 -1.13 35.65 -20.54
CA SER A 135 -1.54 36.38 -21.75
C SER A 135 -1.18 37.86 -21.55
N TYR A 136 -0.32 38.38 -22.40
CA TYR A 136 0.16 39.77 -22.37
C TYR A 136 -0.69 40.71 -23.24
N GLU A 137 -1.96 40.41 -23.47
CA GLU A 137 -2.89 41.29 -24.20
C GLU A 137 -3.79 42.11 -23.26
N GLU A 138 -3.22 42.87 -22.32
CA GLU A 138 -4.02 43.89 -21.61
C GLU A 138 -3.17 45.03 -21.01
N THR A 139 -2.29 45.64 -21.81
CA THR A 139 -1.57 46.87 -21.41
C THR A 139 -1.69 48.02 -22.42
N ALA A 140 -2.78 48.06 -23.18
CA ALA A 140 -3.04 49.17 -24.11
C ALA A 140 -4.53 49.53 -24.20
N SER A 141 -5.22 49.76 -23.08
CA SER A 141 -6.44 50.59 -23.10
C SER A 141 -6.87 51.01 -21.71
N SER A 142 -6.24 52.06 -21.19
CA SER A 142 -6.76 52.82 -20.05
C SER A 142 -6.33 54.28 -20.24
N PRO A 143 -7.26 55.20 -20.54
CA PRO A 143 -6.92 56.62 -20.58
C PRO A 143 -6.65 57.12 -19.15
N PRO A 144 -5.69 58.04 -18.96
CA PRO A 144 -5.36 58.54 -17.62
C PRO A 144 -6.58 59.28 -17.02
N PRO A 145 -6.82 59.16 -15.70
CA PRO A 145 -7.93 59.84 -15.05
C PRO A 145 -7.74 61.37 -15.06
N PRO A 146 -8.81 62.16 -15.20
CA PRO A 146 -8.71 63.61 -15.16
C PRO A 146 -8.35 64.11 -13.75
N PRO A 147 -7.66 65.27 -13.63
CA PRO A 147 -7.27 65.82 -12.34
C PRO A 147 -8.49 66.28 -11.52
N PRO A 148 -8.42 66.22 -10.17
CA PRO A 148 -9.55 66.52 -9.30
C PRO A 148 -9.87 68.03 -9.25
N PRO A 149 -11.15 68.44 -9.19
CA PRO A 149 -11.53 69.83 -8.96
C PRO A 149 -11.24 70.28 -7.53
N ILE A 150 -10.56 71.41 -7.38
CA ILE A 150 -10.33 72.09 -6.10
C ILE A 150 -11.48 73.08 -5.86
N GLU A 151 -12.45 72.78 -5.00
CA GLU A 151 -13.35 73.80 -4.44
C GLU A 151 -13.73 73.60 -2.96
N ARG A 152 -13.05 74.43 -2.13
CA ARG A 152 -13.49 75.26 -0.99
C ARG A 152 -14.57 74.74 0.01
N PRO A 153 -14.30 74.83 1.33
CA PRO A 153 -15.22 74.39 2.37
C PRO A 153 -16.32 75.44 2.61
N SER A 154 -17.54 75.18 2.15
CA SER A 154 -18.70 75.98 2.54
C SER A 154 -19.43 75.31 3.71
N LYS A 155 -19.33 76.00 4.86
CA LYS A 155 -20.07 75.78 6.09
C LYS A 155 -21.56 75.61 5.81
N LYS A 156 -22.18 74.57 6.38
CA LYS A 156 -23.49 74.58 7.06
C LYS A 156 -23.67 73.23 7.76
N ARG A 157 -23.64 73.23 9.11
CA ARG A 157 -24.10 72.09 9.92
C ARG A 157 -25.63 72.00 9.79
N PRO A 158 -26.20 70.87 9.34
CA PRO A 158 -27.60 70.58 9.60
C PRO A 158 -27.77 70.34 11.09
N ARG A 159 -28.74 71.00 11.72
CA ARG A 159 -29.16 70.67 13.09
C ARG A 159 -29.78 69.28 13.05
N GLN A 160 -29.17 68.34 13.74
CA GLN A 160 -29.68 66.99 13.92
C GLN A 160 -30.53 67.00 15.20
N ASP A 161 -31.85 67.19 15.05
CA ASP A 161 -32.78 66.82 16.10
C ASP A 161 -32.81 65.30 16.14
N THR A 162 -32.13 64.72 17.13
CA THR A 162 -32.13 63.28 17.37
C THR A 162 -32.94 63.05 18.62
N ASP A 163 -34.09 62.41 18.46
CA ASP A 163 -34.96 61.93 19.54
C ASP A 163 -34.24 60.75 20.24
N PRO A 164 -33.76 60.92 21.50
CA PRO A 164 -32.96 59.90 22.17
C PRO A 164 -33.76 58.63 22.51
N GLU A 165 -35.08 58.72 22.69
CA GLU A 165 -35.93 57.57 23.03
C GLU A 165 -36.09 56.60 21.85
N ARG A 166 -36.07 57.12 20.61
CA ARG A 166 -36.13 56.31 19.40
C ARG A 166 -34.84 55.49 19.23
N ASP A 167 -33.69 56.05 19.60
CA ASP A 167 -32.37 55.42 19.47
C ASP A 167 -32.17 54.29 20.49
N ASP A 168 -32.62 54.49 21.73
CA ASP A 168 -32.61 53.47 22.80
C ASP A 168 -33.52 52.27 22.46
N MET A 169 -34.71 52.52 21.90
CA MET A 169 -35.59 51.43 21.47
C MET A 169 -34.99 50.61 20.32
N THR A 170 -34.25 51.24 19.40
CA THR A 170 -33.51 50.52 18.36
C THR A 170 -32.35 49.70 18.90
N LEU A 171 -31.62 50.23 19.89
CA LEU A 171 -30.55 49.50 20.58
C LEU A 171 -31.09 48.27 21.33
N LEU A 172 -32.20 48.42 22.07
CA LEU A 172 -32.83 47.29 22.78
C LEU A 172 -33.27 46.18 21.83
N ARG A 173 -33.89 46.55 20.70
CA ARG A 173 -34.30 45.58 19.65
C ARG A 173 -33.10 44.88 19.01
N ALA A 174 -31.99 45.58 18.81
CA ALA A 174 -30.76 44.99 18.31
C ALA A 174 -30.16 43.99 19.32
N GLN A 175 -30.15 44.35 20.61
CA GLN A 175 -29.65 43.50 21.67
C GLN A 175 -30.47 42.21 21.83
N VAL A 176 -31.81 42.30 21.75
CA VAL A 176 -32.70 41.13 21.76
C VAL A 176 -32.46 40.22 20.56
N ARG A 177 -32.19 40.77 19.36
CA ARG A 177 -31.82 39.97 18.18
C ARG A 177 -30.49 39.25 18.40
N ALA A 178 -29.48 39.94 18.93
CA ALA A 178 -28.18 39.34 19.23
C ALA A 178 -28.29 38.20 20.27
N ILE A 179 -29.12 38.36 21.30
CA ILE A 179 -29.36 37.31 22.30
C ILE A 179 -30.02 36.08 21.66
N LYS A 180 -31.02 36.29 20.79
CA LYS A 180 -31.67 35.17 20.06
C LYS A 180 -30.70 34.45 19.13
N GLU A 181 -29.82 35.18 18.46
CA GLU A 181 -28.78 34.60 17.60
C GLU A 181 -27.81 33.75 18.42
N VAL A 182 -27.33 34.26 19.56
CA VAL A 182 -26.47 33.51 20.48
C VAL A 182 -27.17 32.25 21.00
N GLN A 183 -28.44 32.34 21.39
CA GLN A 183 -29.24 31.17 21.82
C GLN A 183 -29.32 30.11 20.72
N SER A 184 -29.63 30.50 19.49
CA SER A 184 -29.67 29.56 18.36
C SER A 184 -28.33 28.88 18.08
N ARG A 185 -27.21 29.62 18.25
CA ARG A 185 -25.87 29.07 18.11
C ARG A 185 -25.51 28.12 19.25
N VAL A 186 -25.94 28.40 20.48
CA VAL A 186 -25.73 27.50 21.62
C VAL A 186 -26.49 26.21 21.40
N GLU A 187 -27.77 26.26 21.00
CA GLU A 187 -28.55 25.07 20.68
C GLU A 187 -27.89 24.23 19.56
N ALA A 188 -27.42 24.88 18.50
CA ALA A 188 -26.69 24.19 17.44
C ALA A 188 -25.42 23.50 17.95
N LEU A 189 -24.62 24.18 18.77
CA LEU A 189 -23.41 23.62 19.37
C LEU A 189 -23.71 22.47 20.33
N GLU A 190 -24.78 22.55 21.11
CA GLU A 190 -25.21 21.46 22.00
C GLU A 190 -25.58 20.21 21.19
N THR A 191 -26.34 20.37 20.10
CA THR A 191 -26.69 19.23 19.23
C THR A 191 -25.46 18.60 18.56
N GLU A 192 -24.50 19.42 18.13
CA GLU A 192 -23.24 18.93 17.56
C GLU A 192 -22.40 18.20 18.62
N ASN A 193 -22.35 18.71 19.84
CA ASN A 193 -21.62 18.11 20.94
C ASN A 193 -22.21 16.74 21.33
N GLU A 194 -23.54 16.62 21.41
CA GLU A 194 -24.19 15.32 21.64
C GLU A 194 -23.91 14.33 20.50
N LYS A 195 -23.92 14.78 19.24
CA LYS A 195 -23.54 13.95 18.10
C LYS A 195 -22.08 13.47 18.21
N LEU A 196 -21.15 14.36 18.56
CA LEU A 196 -19.74 14.02 18.74
C LEU A 196 -19.53 13.04 19.90
N LYS A 197 -20.25 13.20 21.02
CA LYS A 197 -20.22 12.23 22.12
C LYS A 197 -20.70 10.85 21.68
N GLN A 198 -21.77 10.78 20.90
CA GLN A 198 -22.28 9.53 20.36
C GLN A 198 -21.26 8.87 19.41
N GLN A 199 -20.65 9.64 18.50
CA GLN A 199 -19.60 9.13 17.60
C GLN A 199 -18.36 8.65 18.36
N ASN A 200 -17.94 9.37 19.41
CA ASN A 200 -16.84 8.93 20.27
C ASN A 200 -17.17 7.62 20.98
N LYS A 201 -18.41 7.45 21.47
CA LYS A 201 -18.84 6.20 22.10
C LYS A 201 -18.77 5.03 21.12
N GLU A 202 -19.29 5.19 19.91
CA GLU A 202 -19.23 4.17 18.85
C GLU A 202 -17.78 3.83 18.45
N LEU A 203 -16.91 4.84 18.42
CA LEU A 203 -15.49 4.64 18.11
C LEU A 203 -14.79 3.84 19.21
N VAL A 204 -15.06 4.12 20.49
CA VAL A 204 -14.51 3.38 21.63
C VAL A 204 -15.00 1.93 21.61
N GLU A 205 -16.31 1.70 21.42
CA GLU A 205 -16.84 0.33 21.28
C GLU A 205 -16.25 -0.41 20.08
N GLY A 206 -15.94 0.31 18.99
CA GLY A 206 -15.25 -0.22 17.83
C GLY A 206 -13.80 -0.61 18.12
N MET A 207 -13.08 0.19 18.90
CA MET A 207 -11.73 -0.12 19.37
C MET A 207 -11.73 -1.35 20.28
N ASP A 208 -12.65 -1.46 21.23
CA ASP A 208 -12.75 -2.61 22.14
C ASP A 208 -12.96 -3.92 21.37
N LYS A 209 -13.87 -3.92 20.39
CA LYS A 209 -14.12 -5.08 19.51
C LYS A 209 -12.90 -5.44 18.66
N LEU A 210 -12.13 -4.45 18.22
CA LEU A 210 -10.93 -4.69 17.44
C LEU A 210 -9.81 -5.28 18.32
N GLN A 211 -9.68 -4.80 19.55
CA GLN A 211 -8.75 -5.34 20.54
C GLN A 211 -9.08 -6.81 20.85
N GLU A 212 -10.34 -7.13 21.12
CA GLU A 212 -10.78 -8.51 21.36
C GLU A 212 -10.44 -9.45 20.20
N ARG A 213 -10.61 -8.98 18.95
CA ARG A 213 -10.21 -9.75 17.75
C ARG A 213 -8.71 -9.92 17.65
N TYR A 214 -7.93 -8.93 18.07
CA TYR A 214 -6.47 -9.01 18.08
C TYR A 214 -6.00 -10.04 19.10
N ASP A 215 -6.51 -9.98 20.33
CA ASP A 215 -6.17 -10.92 21.41
C ASP A 215 -6.54 -12.36 21.02
N ALA A 216 -7.71 -12.56 20.40
CA ALA A 216 -8.14 -13.87 19.89
C ALA A 216 -7.22 -14.38 18.76
N LEU A 217 -6.73 -13.49 17.90
CA LEU A 217 -5.82 -13.85 16.82
C LEU A 217 -4.44 -14.22 17.36
N GLU A 218 -3.91 -13.47 18.32
CA GLU A 218 -2.65 -13.74 19.00
C GLU A 218 -2.68 -15.09 19.73
N HIS A 219 -3.78 -15.40 20.44
CA HIS A 219 -3.98 -16.72 21.03
C HIS A 219 -3.98 -17.84 19.98
N ARG A 220 -4.61 -17.63 18.81
CA ARG A 220 -4.60 -18.63 17.73
C ARG A 220 -3.22 -18.86 17.17
N PHE A 221 -2.39 -17.83 17.03
CA PHE A 221 -0.99 -17.97 16.61
C PHE A 221 -0.19 -18.76 17.65
N ALA A 222 -0.30 -18.43 18.93
CA ALA A 222 0.38 -19.17 20.00
C ALA A 222 0.02 -20.68 20.01
N VAL A 223 -1.25 -21.01 19.80
CA VAL A 223 -1.69 -22.41 19.67
C VAL A 223 -1.12 -23.09 18.43
N LEU A 224 -1.03 -22.37 17.31
CA LEU A 224 -0.52 -22.91 16.05
C LEU A 224 0.99 -23.16 16.14
N ASP A 225 1.74 -22.23 16.73
CA ASP A 225 3.17 -22.37 16.98
C ASP A 225 3.46 -23.58 17.88
N SER A 226 2.72 -23.72 18.98
CA SER A 226 2.85 -24.89 19.87
C SER A 226 2.57 -26.21 19.16
N LYS A 227 1.55 -26.27 18.28
CA LYS A 227 1.29 -27.47 17.47
C LYS A 227 2.37 -27.75 16.44
N ASN A 228 2.98 -26.71 15.88
CA ASN A 228 4.04 -26.86 14.90
C ASN A 228 5.33 -27.37 15.56
N GLU A 229 5.61 -26.94 16.80
CA GLU A 229 6.68 -27.47 17.64
C GLU A 229 6.44 -28.94 17.98
N GLU A 230 5.24 -29.30 18.46
CA GLU A 230 4.87 -30.70 18.75
C GLU A 230 4.99 -31.61 17.50
N PHE A 231 4.60 -31.09 16.33
CA PHE A 231 4.75 -31.81 15.07
C PHE A 231 6.22 -32.01 14.68
N ALA A 232 7.06 -30.98 14.85
CA ALA A 232 8.49 -31.08 14.59
C ALA A 232 9.15 -32.11 15.51
N ASP A 233 8.85 -32.08 16.81
CA ASP A 233 9.35 -33.04 17.79
C ASP A 233 8.93 -34.48 17.45
N THR A 234 7.68 -34.67 17.00
CA THR A 234 7.18 -35.99 16.57
C THR A 234 7.92 -36.50 15.34
N CYS A 235 8.19 -35.63 14.37
CA CYS A 235 8.96 -35.99 13.18
C CYS A 235 10.40 -36.35 13.55
N ASP A 236 11.05 -35.56 14.39
CA ASP A 236 12.44 -35.79 14.81
C ASP A 236 12.58 -37.11 15.60
N CYS A 237 11.63 -37.43 16.49
CA CYS A 237 11.57 -38.74 17.15
C CYS A 237 11.45 -39.87 16.11
N SER A 238 10.51 -39.76 15.18
CA SER A 238 10.26 -40.79 14.16
C SER A 238 11.45 -41.00 13.23
N PHE A 239 12.14 -39.92 12.84
CA PHE A 239 13.35 -40.00 12.01
C PHE A 239 14.54 -40.59 12.78
N SER A 240 14.62 -40.35 14.08
CA SER A 240 15.65 -40.95 14.94
C SER A 240 15.43 -42.46 15.06
N GLU A 241 14.20 -42.90 15.31
CA GLU A 241 13.83 -44.32 15.33
C GLU A 241 14.13 -45.00 13.98
N LEU A 242 13.73 -44.38 12.86
CA LEU A 242 14.01 -44.94 11.53
C LEU A 242 15.51 -45.05 11.26
N ARG A 243 16.32 -44.10 11.73
CA ARG A 243 17.78 -44.15 11.59
C ARG A 243 18.36 -45.32 12.40
N GLU A 244 17.91 -45.51 13.64
CA GLU A 244 18.33 -46.64 14.48
C GLU A 244 17.97 -47.98 13.83
N ASP A 245 16.77 -48.10 13.25
CA ASP A 245 16.34 -49.30 12.51
C ASP A 245 17.21 -49.54 11.27
N MET A 246 17.57 -48.48 10.54
CA MET A 246 18.46 -48.56 9.38
C MET A 246 19.88 -49.00 9.78
N ASP A 247 20.44 -48.43 10.85
CA ASP A 247 21.76 -48.80 11.35
C ASP A 247 21.79 -50.26 11.84
N SER A 248 20.70 -50.71 12.50
CA SER A 248 20.51 -52.11 12.90
C SER A 248 20.46 -53.04 11.69
N LEU A 249 19.70 -52.68 10.65
CA LEU A 249 19.59 -53.46 9.42
C LEU A 249 20.93 -53.51 8.67
N GLU A 250 21.67 -52.41 8.61
CA GLU A 250 23.03 -52.37 8.04
C GLU A 250 23.96 -53.34 8.78
N GLY A 251 23.89 -53.39 10.11
CA GLY A 251 24.61 -54.37 10.92
C GLY A 251 24.29 -55.83 10.54
N VAL A 252 22.99 -56.15 10.35
CA VAL A 252 22.55 -57.48 9.91
C VAL A 252 23.05 -57.80 8.49
N VAL A 253 22.98 -56.85 7.57
CA VAL A 253 23.46 -57.02 6.19
C VAL A 253 24.97 -57.30 6.17
N ASN A 254 25.74 -56.53 6.93
CA ASN A 254 27.19 -56.73 7.05
C ASN A 254 27.52 -58.11 7.63
N PHE A 255 26.80 -58.54 8.68
CA PHE A 255 26.98 -59.87 9.29
C PHE A 255 26.74 -61.02 8.29
N VAL A 256 25.71 -60.90 7.44
CA VAL A 256 25.43 -61.88 6.37
C VAL A 256 26.51 -61.83 5.29
N GLN A 257 26.92 -60.62 4.87
CA GLN A 257 27.86 -60.42 3.77
C GLN A 257 29.28 -60.87 4.11
N GLU A 258 29.69 -60.76 5.37
CA GLU A 258 30.97 -61.28 5.87
C GLU A 258 31.03 -62.82 5.95
N GLY A 259 29.97 -63.53 5.54
CA GLY A 259 29.95 -64.99 5.49
C GLY A 259 29.92 -65.65 6.88
N GLN A 260 29.54 -64.88 7.92
CA GLN A 260 29.38 -65.39 9.28
C GLN A 260 28.13 -66.27 9.43
N VAL A 261 27.30 -66.35 8.39
CA VAL A 261 26.12 -67.22 8.30
C VAL A 261 26.47 -68.47 7.50
N GLY A 262 26.34 -69.64 8.12
CA GLY A 262 26.55 -70.93 7.45
C GLY A 262 25.62 -71.12 6.24
N GLU A 263 26.12 -71.80 5.21
CA GLU A 263 25.45 -71.95 3.89
C GLU A 263 24.06 -72.61 3.99
N GLU A 264 23.86 -73.51 4.95
CA GLU A 264 22.55 -74.12 5.25
C GLU A 264 21.55 -73.11 5.80
N SER A 265 21.97 -72.24 6.72
CA SER A 265 21.12 -71.19 7.30
C SER A 265 20.73 -70.15 6.26
N LEU A 266 21.65 -69.80 5.35
CA LEU A 266 21.42 -68.84 4.27
C LEU A 266 20.38 -69.34 3.26
N LYS A 267 20.43 -70.64 2.96
CA LYS A 267 19.45 -71.32 2.10
C LYS A 267 18.05 -71.33 2.73
N LEU A 268 17.98 -71.60 4.04
CA LEU A 268 16.73 -71.62 4.80
C LEU A 268 16.10 -70.21 4.90
N ILE A 269 16.91 -69.17 5.14
CA ILE A 269 16.47 -67.77 5.13
C ILE A 269 15.92 -67.39 3.75
N LYS A 270 16.62 -67.75 2.66
CA LYS A 270 16.17 -67.49 1.29
C LYS A 270 14.80 -68.10 1.01
N ASP A 271 14.61 -69.36 1.38
CA ASP A 271 13.35 -70.07 1.13
C ASP A 271 12.19 -69.40 1.90
N VAL A 272 12.41 -69.00 3.17
CA VAL A 272 11.40 -68.29 3.97
C VAL A 272 11.07 -66.91 3.40
N VAL A 273 12.07 -66.11 3.02
CA VAL A 273 11.86 -64.76 2.45
C VAL A 273 11.09 -64.82 1.13
N VAL A 274 11.46 -65.76 0.24
CA VAL A 274 10.74 -65.97 -1.02
C VAL A 274 9.28 -66.37 -0.76
N GLN A 275 9.05 -67.22 0.23
CA GLN A 275 7.70 -67.65 0.60
C GLN A 275 6.87 -66.48 1.15
N GLU A 276 7.41 -65.65 2.02
CA GLU A 276 6.73 -64.47 2.57
C GLU A 276 6.40 -63.43 1.48
N ILE A 277 7.34 -63.16 0.56
CA ILE A 277 7.13 -62.25 -0.59
C ILE A 277 5.99 -62.78 -1.48
N MET A 278 6.01 -64.07 -1.83
CA MET A 278 4.93 -64.70 -2.60
C MET A 278 3.58 -64.58 -1.89
N THR A 279 3.56 -64.71 -0.56
CA THR A 279 2.34 -64.63 0.25
C THR A 279 1.78 -63.21 0.28
N ARG A 280 2.63 -62.18 0.41
CA ARG A 280 2.22 -60.77 0.34
C ARG A 280 1.75 -60.36 -1.06
N LEU A 281 2.38 -60.87 -2.11
CA LEU A 281 1.95 -60.66 -3.49
C LEU A 281 0.62 -61.35 -3.82
N ALA A 282 0.30 -62.47 -3.16
CA ALA A 282 -0.97 -63.16 -3.32
C ALA A 282 -2.12 -62.54 -2.49
N ASN A 283 -1.78 -61.81 -1.42
CA ASN A 283 -2.74 -61.21 -0.48
C ASN A 283 -2.89 -59.68 -0.62
N GLY A 284 -2.11 -59.03 -1.49
CA GLY A 284 -2.26 -57.62 -1.88
C GLY A 284 -3.10 -57.47 -3.13
#